data_AF-A0A481XT42-F1
#
_entry.id   AF-A0A481XT42-F1
#
_cell.length_a   1.000
_cell.length_b   1.000
_cell.length_c   1.000
_cell.angle_alpha   90.00
_cell.angle_beta   90.00
_cell.angle_gamma   90.00
#
_symmetry.space_group_name_H-M   'P 1'
#
loop_
_entity.id
_entity.type
_entity.pdbx_description
1 polymer ?
#
loop_
_entity_poly.entity_id
_entity_poly.type
_entity_poly.pdbx_seq_one_letter_code
_entity_poly.pdbx_strand_id
1 'polypeptide(L)'
;LRDAIKRRGDFEMDIVAMVNDTVATMISCYYEDRSCEVGMIVGTGCNVCYMEEMHSVELVEGEEGRMCVNTEWGAFGGNGELEDFRLEYDRVVDESSINPGKQLYEKLISGKYMGELVRLVLMKLVNEDLLFNGEASDILKTRGSFETHFVSQIESDPG
;
A
#
# COMPACT_ATOMS: atom_id res chain seq x y z
N LEU A 1 -18.51 15.86 -4.02
CA LEU A 1 -17.97 16.96 -3.18
C LEU A 1 -18.69 18.29 -3.40
N ARG A 2 -18.75 18.83 -4.64
CA ARG A 2 -19.47 20.08 -4.97
C ARG A 2 -20.90 20.13 -4.43
N ASP A 3 -21.67 19.06 -4.60
CA ASP A 3 -23.04 18.99 -4.09
C ASP A 3 -23.12 19.02 -2.56
N ALA A 4 -22.13 18.47 -1.87
CA ALA A 4 -22.07 18.51 -0.40
C ALA A 4 -21.79 19.92 0.11
N ILE A 5 -20.91 20.66 -0.56
CA ILE A 5 -20.63 22.08 -0.26
C ILE A 5 -21.89 22.92 -0.50
N LYS A 6 -22.55 22.74 -1.65
CA LYS A 6 -23.82 23.41 -1.97
C LYS A 6 -24.92 23.13 -0.94
N ARG A 7 -25.04 21.87 -0.46
CA ARG A 7 -26.01 21.51 0.59
C ARG A 7 -25.72 22.17 1.93
N ARG A 8 -24.45 22.43 2.25
CA ARG A 8 -24.05 23.05 3.52
C ARG A 8 -24.33 24.56 3.52
N GLY A 9 -24.07 25.24 2.41
CA GLY A 9 -24.50 26.62 2.15
C GLY A 9 -23.86 27.72 3.01
N ASP A 10 -22.94 27.37 3.91
CA ASP A 10 -22.24 28.28 4.83
C ASP A 10 -20.87 28.75 4.31
N PHE A 11 -20.38 28.17 3.21
CA PHE A 11 -19.21 28.64 2.47
C PHE A 11 -19.26 28.23 1.00
N GLU A 12 -18.49 28.94 0.19
CA GLU A 12 -18.25 28.63 -1.22
C GLU A 12 -16.77 28.29 -1.41
N MET A 13 -16.49 27.27 -2.23
CA MET A 13 -15.13 26.82 -2.51
C MET A 13 -15.05 26.39 -3.97
N ASP A 14 -14.04 26.89 -4.68
CA ASP A 14 -13.76 26.46 -6.04
C ASP A 14 -12.88 25.20 -6.03
N ILE A 15 -13.36 24.14 -6.69
CA ILE A 15 -12.66 22.86 -6.78
C ILE A 15 -12.04 22.77 -8.17
N VAL A 16 -10.74 23.06 -8.23
CA VAL A 16 -9.96 23.15 -9.48
C VAL A 16 -9.24 21.85 -9.84
N ALA A 17 -8.95 20.99 -8.87
CA ALA A 17 -8.25 19.73 -9.09
C ALA A 17 -8.66 18.65 -8.06
N MET A 18 -8.48 17.39 -8.46
CA MET A 18 -8.53 16.21 -7.60
C MET A 18 -7.24 15.43 -7.83
N VAL A 19 -6.53 15.09 -6.77
CA VAL A 19 -5.15 14.59 -6.84
C VAL A 19 -5.04 13.31 -6.02
N ASN A 20 -4.29 12.33 -6.52
CA ASN A 20 -3.90 11.14 -5.77
C ASN A 20 -2.76 11.49 -4.79
N ASP A 21 -2.69 10.81 -3.65
CA ASP A 21 -1.71 11.08 -2.60
C ASP A 21 -0.25 10.90 -3.06
N THR A 22 0.05 9.91 -3.90
CA THR A 22 1.39 9.74 -4.50
C THR A 22 1.78 10.94 -5.38
N VAL A 23 0.83 11.45 -6.17
CA VAL A 23 1.03 12.62 -7.04
C VAL A 23 1.25 13.88 -6.20
N ALA A 24 0.45 14.07 -5.16
CA ALA A 24 0.63 15.18 -4.23
C ALA A 24 2.00 15.11 -3.51
N THR A 25 2.43 13.91 -3.13
CA THR A 25 3.74 13.65 -2.50
C THR A 25 4.88 14.01 -3.46
N MET A 26 4.79 13.58 -4.73
CA MET A 26 5.76 13.93 -5.76
C MET A 26 5.83 15.45 -5.96
N ILE A 27 4.69 16.12 -6.14
CA ILE A 27 4.63 17.57 -6.36
C ILE A 27 5.21 18.33 -5.17
N SER A 28 4.96 17.87 -3.94
CA SER A 28 5.52 18.46 -2.73
C SER A 28 7.04 18.38 -2.70
N CYS A 29 7.63 17.24 -3.10
CA CYS A 29 9.09 17.08 -3.19
C CYS A 29 9.66 17.90 -4.37
N TYR A 30 8.96 17.89 -5.50
CA TYR A 30 9.32 18.61 -6.72
C TYR A 30 9.39 20.14 -6.56
N TYR A 31 8.71 20.66 -5.54
CA TYR A 31 8.78 22.07 -5.15
C TYR A 31 10.18 22.45 -4.66
N GLU A 32 10.84 21.56 -3.93
CA GLU A 32 12.20 21.77 -3.40
C GLU A 32 13.28 21.23 -4.34
N ASP A 33 13.04 20.06 -4.95
CA ASP A 33 13.96 19.40 -5.86
C ASP A 33 13.32 19.18 -7.24
N ARG A 34 13.76 19.97 -8.21
CA ARG A 34 13.31 19.92 -9.61
C ARG A 34 13.64 18.63 -10.34
N SER A 35 14.43 17.73 -9.74
CA SER A 35 14.72 16.40 -10.27
C SER A 35 13.76 15.32 -9.77
N CYS A 36 12.86 15.63 -8.83
CA CYS A 36 11.89 14.67 -8.31
C CYS A 36 10.80 14.35 -9.36
N GLU A 37 10.86 13.14 -9.91
CA GLU A 37 9.92 12.68 -10.95
C GLU A 37 9.17 11.41 -10.55
N VAL A 38 9.30 10.99 -9.30
CA VAL A 38 8.63 9.81 -8.72
C VAL A 38 8.08 10.16 -7.35
N GLY A 39 6.82 9.81 -7.10
CA GLY A 39 6.19 9.86 -5.79
C GLY A 39 5.81 8.47 -5.34
N MET A 40 6.14 8.10 -4.11
CA MET A 40 5.84 6.78 -3.56
C MET A 40 5.24 6.90 -2.17
N ILE A 41 4.21 6.11 -1.91
CA ILE A 41 3.61 5.95 -0.60
C ILE A 41 3.83 4.51 -0.15
N VAL A 42 4.46 4.35 1.01
CA VAL A 42 4.55 3.07 1.74
C VAL A 42 4.09 3.32 3.16
N GLY A 43 2.83 2.98 3.44
CA GLY A 43 2.19 3.23 4.73
C GLY A 43 1.11 2.18 4.96
N THR A 44 -0.12 2.61 5.28
CA THR A 44 -1.26 1.68 5.35
C THR A 44 -1.49 0.99 3.99
N GLY A 45 -1.37 1.72 2.89
CA GLY A 45 -1.35 1.17 1.54
C GLY A 45 0.04 1.29 0.91
N CYS A 46 0.16 0.86 -0.35
CA CYS A 46 1.37 1.04 -1.14
C CYS A 46 1.02 1.48 -2.57
N ASN A 47 1.54 2.62 -3.02
CA ASN A 47 1.33 3.12 -4.37
C ASN A 47 2.53 3.93 -4.89
N VAL A 48 2.65 4.07 -6.21
CA VAL A 48 3.65 4.92 -6.87
C VAL A 48 3.04 5.71 -8.04
N CYS A 49 3.56 6.91 -8.25
CA CYS A 49 3.37 7.68 -9.47
C CYS A 49 4.71 8.15 -10.03
N TYR A 50 4.74 8.48 -11.32
CA TYR A 50 5.94 9.03 -11.95
C TYR A 50 5.60 9.94 -13.13
N MET A 51 6.56 10.75 -13.59
CA MET A 51 6.43 11.57 -14.79
C MET A 51 6.79 10.76 -16.05
N GLU A 52 5.80 10.48 -16.89
CA GLU A 52 5.90 9.77 -18.15
C GLU A 52 5.92 10.76 -19.34
N GLU A 53 6.58 10.37 -20.44
CA GLU A 53 6.52 11.11 -21.69
C GLU A 53 5.15 10.95 -22.36
N MET A 54 4.56 12.04 -22.86
CA MET A 54 3.20 12.00 -23.44
C MET A 54 3.08 10.99 -24.59
N HIS A 55 4.13 10.80 -25.38
CA HIS A 55 4.16 9.81 -26.46
C HIS A 55 4.06 8.34 -25.99
N SER A 56 4.26 8.07 -24.69
CA SER A 56 4.08 6.75 -24.08
C SER A 56 2.67 6.58 -23.48
N VAL A 57 1.89 7.66 -23.35
CA VAL A 57 0.57 7.67 -22.71
C VAL A 57 -0.54 7.58 -23.77
N GLU A 58 -0.75 6.37 -24.29
CA GLU A 58 -1.70 6.11 -25.38
C GLU A 58 -3.17 6.48 -25.07
N LEU A 59 -3.52 6.61 -23.78
CA LEU A 59 -4.88 6.87 -23.33
C LEU A 59 -5.29 8.35 -23.37
N VAL A 60 -4.36 9.27 -23.62
CA VAL A 60 -4.62 10.72 -23.67
C VAL A 60 -4.13 11.27 -25.00
N GLU A 61 -4.94 12.09 -25.67
CA GLU A 61 -4.54 12.72 -26.93
C GLU A 61 -3.38 13.71 -26.74
N GLY A 62 -2.37 13.60 -27.62
CA GLY A 62 -1.22 14.50 -27.68
C GLY A 62 0.10 13.77 -27.42
N GLU A 63 1.15 14.19 -28.11
CA GLU A 63 2.48 13.55 -28.06
C GLU A 63 3.54 14.44 -27.39
N GLU A 64 3.22 15.73 -27.19
CA GLU A 64 4.16 16.73 -26.68
C GLU A 64 4.06 16.91 -25.17
N GLY A 65 5.20 16.96 -24.51
CA GLY A 65 5.31 17.19 -23.07
C GLY A 65 5.24 15.89 -22.26
N ARG A 66 4.89 16.03 -20.98
CA ARG A 66 4.93 14.94 -20.00
C ARG A 66 3.67 14.93 -19.14
N MET A 67 3.29 13.75 -18.66
CA MET A 67 2.13 13.54 -17.79
C MET A 67 2.52 12.71 -16.58
N CYS A 68 1.99 13.07 -15.41
CA CYS A 68 2.11 12.22 -14.23
C CYS A 68 1.17 11.02 -14.34
N VAL A 69 1.72 9.81 -14.29
CA VAL A 69 0.99 8.54 -14.28
C VAL A 69 0.89 8.05 -12.85
N ASN A 70 -0.35 7.91 -12.36
CA ASN A 70 -0.64 7.14 -11.16
C ASN A 70 -0.79 5.66 -11.54
N THR A 71 0.08 4.81 -11.01
CA THR A 71 0.15 3.41 -11.44
C THR A 71 -0.90 2.51 -10.81
N GLU A 72 -1.40 2.86 -9.61
CA GLU A 72 -2.22 1.97 -8.79
C GLU A 72 -1.60 0.56 -8.65
N TRP A 73 -0.26 0.50 -8.51
CA TRP A 73 0.52 -0.75 -8.59
C TRP A 73 0.16 -1.80 -7.53
N GLY A 74 -0.61 -1.42 -6.51
CA GLY A 74 -1.05 -2.31 -5.45
C GLY A 74 -1.87 -3.48 -6.00
N ALA A 75 -2.55 -3.26 -7.13
CA ALA A 75 -3.32 -4.26 -7.86
C ALA A 75 -2.47 -5.28 -8.64
N PHE A 76 -1.16 -5.06 -8.79
CA PHE A 76 -0.26 -5.98 -9.49
C PHE A 76 -0.34 -7.40 -8.91
N GLY A 77 -0.30 -8.40 -9.78
CA GLY A 77 -0.52 -9.82 -9.46
C GLY A 77 -1.95 -10.29 -9.60
N GLY A 78 -2.92 -9.39 -9.80
CA GLY A 78 -4.34 -9.74 -9.92
C GLY A 78 -4.69 -10.69 -11.07
N ASN A 79 -3.82 -10.85 -12.08
CA ASN A 79 -4.01 -11.83 -13.15
C ASN A 79 -3.09 -13.05 -13.02
N GLY A 80 -2.47 -13.25 -11.86
CA GLY A 80 -1.60 -14.38 -11.57
C GLY A 80 -0.11 -14.11 -11.74
N GLU A 81 0.30 -12.87 -12.03
CA GLU A 81 1.71 -12.50 -12.21
C GLU A 81 2.57 -12.76 -10.96
N LEU A 82 1.94 -12.82 -9.79
CA LEU A 82 2.58 -13.06 -8.50
C LEU A 82 2.40 -14.49 -7.97
N GLU A 83 1.71 -15.39 -8.68
CA GLU A 83 1.28 -16.67 -8.09
C GLU A 83 2.45 -17.55 -7.63
N ASP A 84 3.53 -17.57 -8.41
CA ASP A 84 4.75 -18.34 -8.09
C ASP A 84 5.55 -17.76 -6.91
N PHE A 85 5.32 -16.50 -6.56
CA PHE A 85 6.04 -15.79 -5.51
C PHE A 85 5.27 -15.74 -4.18
N ARG A 86 3.96 -15.94 -4.21
CA ARG A 86 3.13 -15.93 -3.01
C ARG A 86 3.39 -17.16 -2.17
N LEU A 87 3.59 -16.97 -0.88
CA LEU A 87 3.67 -18.01 0.13
C LEU A 87 2.28 -18.37 0.66
N GLU A 88 2.20 -19.41 1.48
CA GLU A 88 0.94 -19.82 2.12
C GLU A 88 0.36 -18.71 3.01
N TYR A 89 1.20 -17.91 3.68
CA TYR A 89 0.75 -16.82 4.54
C TYR A 89 0.12 -15.68 3.74
N ASP A 90 0.66 -15.37 2.56
CA ASP A 90 0.12 -14.35 1.67
C ASP A 90 -1.27 -14.73 1.15
N ARG A 91 -1.51 -16.03 0.96
CA ARG A 91 -2.83 -16.56 0.60
C ARG A 91 -3.80 -16.42 1.76
N VAL A 92 -3.40 -16.80 2.97
CA VAL A 92 -4.22 -16.63 4.18
C VAL A 92 -4.58 -15.15 4.42
N VAL A 93 -3.61 -14.23 4.29
CA VAL A 93 -3.85 -12.78 4.43
C VAL A 93 -4.85 -12.29 3.39
N ASP A 94 -4.70 -12.70 2.14
CA ASP A 94 -5.57 -12.31 1.04
C ASP A 94 -7.00 -12.85 1.18
N GLU A 95 -7.16 -14.15 1.37
CA GLU A 95 -8.45 -14.83 1.52
C GLU A 95 -9.27 -14.27 2.69
N SER A 96 -8.59 -13.89 3.76
CA SER A 96 -9.22 -13.35 4.95
C SER A 96 -9.44 -11.83 4.88
N SER A 97 -8.92 -11.14 3.87
CA SER A 97 -9.05 -9.68 3.72
C SER A 97 -10.46 -9.24 3.30
N ILE A 98 -10.71 -7.93 3.33
CA ILE A 98 -11.98 -7.34 2.85
C ILE A 98 -12.14 -7.44 1.33
N ASN A 99 -11.06 -7.70 0.60
CA ASN A 99 -10.99 -7.70 -0.85
C ASN A 99 -10.14 -8.88 -1.37
N PRO A 100 -10.57 -10.14 -1.17
CA PRO A 100 -9.83 -11.31 -1.65
C PRO A 100 -9.56 -11.25 -3.15
N GLY A 101 -8.36 -11.67 -3.57
CA GLY A 101 -7.92 -11.67 -4.97
C GLY A 101 -7.59 -10.29 -5.54
N LYS A 102 -7.68 -9.22 -4.73
CA LYS A 102 -7.35 -7.84 -5.14
C LYS A 102 -6.22 -7.27 -4.31
N GLN A 103 -5.56 -6.24 -4.83
CA GLN A 103 -4.47 -5.54 -4.14
C GLN A 103 -3.38 -6.50 -3.67
N LEU A 104 -3.03 -7.50 -4.48
CA LEU A 104 -2.13 -8.58 -4.07
C LEU A 104 -0.73 -8.06 -3.77
N TYR A 105 -0.17 -7.21 -4.63
CA TYR A 105 1.12 -6.59 -4.37
C TYR A 105 1.11 -5.70 -3.12
N GLU A 106 0.04 -4.91 -2.93
CA GLU A 106 -0.10 -4.10 -1.71
C GLU A 106 -0.14 -4.96 -0.44
N LYS A 107 -0.75 -6.15 -0.49
CA LYS A 107 -0.82 -7.09 0.64
C LYS A 107 0.53 -7.66 1.04
N LEU A 108 1.48 -7.74 0.10
CA LEU A 108 2.84 -8.21 0.38
C LEU A 108 3.72 -7.16 1.04
N ILE A 109 3.44 -5.87 0.81
CA ILE A 109 4.38 -4.77 1.14
C ILE A 109 3.84 -3.83 2.21
N SER A 110 2.56 -3.49 2.14
CA SER A 110 2.04 -2.37 2.93
C SER A 110 1.96 -2.69 4.41
N GLY A 111 2.10 -1.63 5.21
CA GLY A 111 2.02 -1.68 6.65
C GLY A 111 0.66 -2.12 7.19
N LYS A 112 -0.41 -2.16 6.38
CA LYS A 112 -1.68 -2.76 6.82
C LYS A 112 -1.60 -4.28 7.02
N TYR A 113 -0.75 -4.97 6.26
CA TYR A 113 -0.71 -6.44 6.24
C TYR A 113 0.58 -7.03 6.81
N MET A 114 1.67 -6.24 6.87
CA MET A 114 2.97 -6.67 7.37
C MET A 114 2.90 -7.36 8.75
N GLY A 115 2.20 -6.76 9.71
CA GLY A 115 2.06 -7.34 11.05
C GLY A 115 1.33 -8.70 11.06
N GLU A 116 0.32 -8.88 10.21
CA GLU A 116 -0.40 -10.15 10.11
C GLU A 116 0.45 -11.24 9.44
N LEU A 117 1.26 -10.88 8.43
CA LEU A 117 2.23 -11.80 7.83
C LEU A 117 3.22 -12.31 8.89
N VAL A 118 3.79 -11.40 9.69
CA VAL A 118 4.69 -11.76 10.79
C VAL A 118 3.99 -12.65 11.81
N ARG A 119 2.75 -12.32 12.20
CA ARG A 119 1.95 -13.13 13.14
C ARG A 119 1.75 -14.56 12.64
N LEU A 120 1.46 -14.75 11.35
CA LEU A 120 1.25 -16.06 10.75
C LEU A 120 2.53 -16.89 10.71
N VAL A 121 3.67 -16.27 10.40
CA VAL A 121 4.98 -16.95 10.46
C VAL A 121 5.30 -17.37 11.89
N LEU A 122 5.10 -16.47 12.87
CA LEU A 122 5.29 -16.80 14.30
C LEU A 122 4.39 -17.95 14.74
N MET A 123 3.12 -17.94 14.35
CA MET A 123 2.19 -19.05 14.62
C MET A 123 2.68 -20.38 14.05
N LYS A 124 3.24 -20.39 12.82
CA LYS A 124 3.81 -21.61 12.23
C LYS A 124 4.99 -22.12 13.05
N LEU A 125 5.93 -21.25 13.40
CA LEU A 125 7.12 -21.61 14.17
C LEU A 125 6.73 -22.18 15.55
N VAL A 126 5.68 -21.65 16.18
CA VAL A 126 5.15 -22.22 17.42
C VAL A 126 4.56 -23.62 17.18
N ASN A 127 3.74 -23.79 16.14
CA ASN A 127 3.13 -25.09 15.83
C ASN A 127 4.17 -26.18 15.47
N GLU A 128 5.36 -25.78 15.01
CA GLU A 128 6.50 -26.65 14.73
C GLU A 128 7.42 -26.86 15.94
N ASP A 129 7.04 -26.37 17.13
CA ASP A 129 7.82 -26.45 18.38
C ASP A 129 9.18 -25.74 18.31
N LEU A 130 9.29 -24.71 17.45
CA LEU A 130 10.50 -23.90 17.27
C LEU A 130 10.48 -22.61 18.10
N LEU A 131 9.29 -22.16 18.53
CA LEU A 131 9.11 -20.98 19.39
C LEU A 131 8.15 -21.28 20.54
N PHE A 132 8.36 -20.59 21.67
CA PHE A 132 7.49 -20.57 22.84
C PHE A 132 7.08 -21.97 23.37
N ASN A 133 7.97 -22.96 23.24
CA ASN A 133 7.75 -24.35 23.67
C ASN A 133 6.45 -24.97 23.09
N GLY A 134 6.11 -24.61 21.86
CA GLY A 134 4.91 -25.13 21.19
C GLY A 134 3.60 -24.48 21.64
N GLU A 135 3.63 -23.51 22.55
CA GLU A 135 2.43 -22.92 23.14
C GLU A 135 2.22 -21.46 22.71
N ALA A 136 1.25 -21.23 21.82
CA ALA A 136 0.87 -19.89 21.41
C ALA A 136 -0.02 -19.21 22.48
N SER A 137 0.28 -17.95 22.79
CA SER A 137 -0.59 -17.11 23.62
C SER A 137 -1.89 -16.77 22.91
N ASP A 138 -2.93 -16.38 23.67
CA ASP A 138 -4.21 -15.97 23.08
C ASP A 138 -4.08 -14.71 22.21
N ILE A 139 -3.11 -13.84 22.54
CA ILE A 139 -2.79 -12.66 21.73
C ILE A 139 -2.25 -13.11 20.37
N LEU A 140 -1.30 -14.04 20.32
CA LEU A 140 -0.72 -14.50 19.06
C LEU A 140 -1.74 -15.24 18.17
N LYS A 141 -2.70 -15.94 18.78
CA LYS A 141 -3.82 -16.58 18.07
C LYS A 141 -4.83 -15.57 17.51
N THR A 142 -4.89 -14.35 18.05
CA THR A 142 -5.84 -13.32 17.64
C THR A 142 -5.36 -12.63 16.36
N ARG A 143 -6.17 -12.69 15.30
CA ARG A 143 -5.89 -12.02 14.02
C ARG A 143 -5.75 -10.50 14.21
N GLY A 144 -4.75 -9.89 13.57
CA GLY A 144 -4.51 -8.45 13.62
C GLY A 144 -4.02 -7.94 14.98
N SER A 145 -3.70 -8.82 15.93
CA SER A 145 -3.12 -8.43 17.22
C SER A 145 -1.69 -7.91 17.12
N PHE A 146 -1.01 -8.29 16.04
CA PHE A 146 0.36 -7.88 15.77
C PHE A 146 0.35 -6.73 14.78
N GLU A 147 0.40 -5.51 15.28
CA GLU A 147 0.49 -4.31 14.47
C GLU A 147 1.89 -4.09 13.89
N THR A 148 1.96 -3.42 12.74
CA THR A 148 3.22 -3.17 12.03
C THR A 148 4.21 -2.32 12.83
N HIS A 149 3.74 -1.47 13.77
CA HIS A 149 4.65 -0.73 14.63
C HIS A 149 5.49 -1.63 15.54
N PHE A 150 4.98 -2.82 15.92
CA PHE A 150 5.77 -3.81 16.66
C PHE A 150 6.89 -4.38 15.80
N VAL A 151 6.65 -4.62 14.51
CA VAL A 151 7.70 -5.04 13.56
C VAL A 151 8.82 -4.01 13.55
N SER A 152 8.48 -2.73 13.37
CA SER A 152 9.47 -1.65 13.36
C SER A 152 10.24 -1.53 14.68
N GLN A 153 9.57 -1.68 15.83
CA GLN A 153 10.22 -1.64 17.14
C GLN A 153 11.18 -2.80 17.36
N ILE A 154 10.85 -4.01 16.90
CA ILE A 154 11.69 -5.20 17.03
C ILE A 154 12.94 -5.09 16.15
N GLU A 155 12.79 -4.55 14.94
CA GLU A 155 13.89 -4.32 13.98
C GLU A 155 14.76 -3.10 14.34
N SER A 156 14.33 -2.26 15.29
CA SER A 156 15.09 -1.06 15.66
C SER A 156 16.38 -1.43 16.37
N ASP A 157 17.52 -1.07 15.77
CA ASP A 157 18.83 -1.25 16.41
C ASP A 157 18.89 -0.50 17.75
N PRO A 158 19.36 -1.15 18.83
CA PRO A 158 19.70 -0.46 20.06
C PRO A 158 21.00 0.29 19.82
N GLY A 159 20.92 1.50 19.25
CA GLY A 159 22.05 2.40 19.07
C GLY A 159 22.81 2.69 20.37
#